data_AF-A0A852UEX7-F1
#
_entry.id   AF-A0A852UEX7-F1
#
_cell.length_a   1.000
_cell.length_b   1.000
_cell.length_c   1.000
_cell.angle_alpha   90.00
_cell.angle_beta   90.00
_cell.angle_gamma   90.00
#
_symmetry.space_group_name_H-M   'P 1'
#
loop_
_entity.id
_entity.type
_entity.pdbx_description
1 polymer ?
#
loop_
_entity_poly.entity_id
_entity_poly.type
_entity_poly.pdbx_seq_one_letter_code
_entity_poly.pdbx_strand_id
1 'polypeptide(L)'
;MPTYTYRCADSHGFDEVHPMTSVPDASTCPECGGDARRRPAAPHLSAAASSAYGLLDAAARSAHEPQVVSSPPGTPRRPGTGVTRNPLHAKLPRH
;
A
#
# COMPACT_ATOMS: atom_id res chain seq x y z
N MET A 1 0.88 21.40 -7.25
CA MET A 1 0.07 21.43 -8.49
C MET A 1 -0.15 20.00 -8.95
N PRO A 2 -1.32 19.63 -9.50
CA PRO A 2 -1.59 18.27 -9.94
C PRO A 2 -0.87 17.92 -11.24
N THR A 3 -0.52 16.64 -11.35
CA THR A 3 0.12 16.05 -12.52
C THR A 3 -0.90 15.24 -13.31
N TYR A 4 -0.84 15.34 -14.64
CA TYR A 4 -1.72 14.63 -15.57
C TYR A 4 -0.90 13.85 -16.57
N THR A 5 -1.32 12.62 -16.84
CA THR A 5 -0.65 11.72 -17.78
C THR A 5 -1.32 11.77 -19.15
N TYR A 6 -0.53 11.90 -20.20
CA TYR A 6 -0.95 11.90 -21.59
C TYR A 6 -0.36 10.70 -22.33
N ARG A 7 -1.07 10.21 -23.34
CA ARG A 7 -0.59 9.11 -24.19
C ARG A 7 -0.94 9.36 -25.65
N CYS A 8 0.04 9.25 -26.54
CA CYS A 8 -0.17 9.36 -27.98
C CYS A 8 -0.55 8.02 -28.63
N ALA A 9 -0.93 8.05 -29.91
CA ALA A 9 -1.27 6.86 -30.69
C ALA A 9 -0.09 5.87 -30.80
N ASP A 10 1.15 6.39 -30.84
CA ASP A 10 2.39 5.60 -30.90
C ASP A 10 2.82 5.03 -29.54
N SER A 11 1.93 5.08 -28.55
CA SER A 11 2.11 4.53 -27.20
C SER A 11 3.12 5.23 -26.28
N HIS A 12 3.73 6.34 -26.69
CA HIS A 12 4.54 7.17 -25.78
C HIS A 12 3.65 7.79 -24.69
N GLY A 13 4.13 7.75 -23.44
CA GLY A 13 3.44 8.29 -22.27
C GLY A 13 4.30 9.33 -21.57
N PHE A 14 3.70 10.43 -21.15
CA PHE A 14 4.40 11.51 -20.46
C PHE A 14 3.47 12.26 -19.51
N ASP A 15 4.07 12.99 -18.57
CA ASP A 15 3.36 13.70 -17.51
C ASP A 15 3.55 15.21 -17.64
N GLU A 16 2.46 15.96 -17.48
CA GLU A 16 2.49 17.42 -17.43
C GLU A 16 1.76 17.96 -16.19
N VAL A 17 2.28 19.06 -15.65
CA VAL A 17 1.70 19.74 -14.49
C VAL A 17 0.80 20.86 -14.98
N HIS A 18 -0.48 20.81 -14.61
CA HIS A 18 -1.47 21.80 -15.02
C HIS A 18 -2.31 22.28 -13.82
N PRO A 19 -2.84 23.52 -13.84
CA PRO A 19 -3.87 23.93 -12.90
C PRO A 19 -5.13 23.06 -13.09
N MET A 20 -5.84 22.72 -12.01
CA MET A 20 -7.13 21.99 -12.12
C MET A 20 -8.16 22.73 -13.01
N THR A 21 -8.06 24.06 -13.09
CA THR A 21 -9.00 24.93 -13.82
C THR A 21 -8.70 25.04 -15.31
N SER A 22 -7.53 24.60 -15.79
CA SER A 22 -7.08 24.84 -17.16
C SER A 22 -6.31 23.66 -17.75
N VAL A 23 -6.73 22.44 -17.43
CA VAL A 23 -6.17 21.24 -18.06
C VAL A 23 -6.67 21.09 -19.49
N PRO A 24 -5.76 20.91 -20.46
CA PRO A 24 -6.14 20.56 -21.83
C PRO A 24 -6.52 19.06 -21.95
N ASP A 25 -7.42 18.73 -22.88
CA ASP A 25 -7.78 17.33 -23.17
C ASP A 25 -6.75 16.61 -24.04
N ALA A 26 -5.89 17.37 -24.74
CA ALA A 26 -4.78 16.87 -25.55
C ALA A 26 -3.54 17.77 -25.41
N SER A 27 -2.36 17.17 -25.53
CA SER A 27 -1.07 17.84 -25.55
C SER A 27 -0.19 17.26 -26.68
N THR A 28 0.86 17.98 -27.06
CA THR A 28 1.79 17.53 -28.11
C THR A 28 2.79 16.54 -27.52
N CYS A 29 2.93 15.37 -28.15
CA CYS A 29 3.91 14.39 -27.72
C CYS A 29 5.34 14.93 -27.91
N PRO A 30 6.19 14.93 -26.87
CA PRO A 30 7.57 15.40 -26.97
C PRO A 30 8.46 14.47 -27.80
N GLU A 31 8.04 13.22 -28.03
CA GLU A 31 8.82 12.23 -28.79
C GLU A 31 8.46 12.22 -30.28
N CYS A 32 7.18 12.14 -30.63
CA CYS A 32 6.74 12.02 -32.03
C CYS A 32 6.06 13.27 -32.61
N GLY A 33 5.79 14.29 -31.78
CA GLY A 33 5.09 15.51 -32.20
C GLY A 33 3.59 15.34 -32.50
N GLY A 34 3.04 14.12 -32.37
CA GLY A 34 1.62 13.84 -32.57
C GLY A 34 0.74 14.25 -31.38
N ASP A 35 -0.57 14.23 -31.59
CA ASP A 35 -1.55 14.50 -30.54
C ASP A 35 -1.58 13.38 -29.49
N ALA A 36 -1.36 13.74 -28.24
CA ALA A 36 -1.46 12.87 -27.09
C ALA A 36 -2.71 13.21 -26.27
N ARG A 37 -3.59 12.23 -26.04
CA ARG A 37 -4.81 12.45 -25.27
C ARG A 37 -4.55 12.28 -23.78
N ARG A 38 -5.19 13.12 -22.97
CA ARG A 38 -5.19 12.98 -21.52
C ARG A 38 -5.80 11.63 -21.14
N ARG A 39 -5.04 10.83 -20.40
CA ARG A 39 -5.58 9.62 -19.78
C ARG A 39 -6.11 9.99 -18.40
N PRO A 40 -7.29 9.48 -17.99
CA PRO A 40 -7.66 9.52 -16.59
C PRO A 40 -6.51 8.90 -15.80
N ALA A 41 -5.89 9.67 -14.89
CA ALA A 41 -4.90 9.12 -13.99
C ALA A 41 -5.56 7.95 -13.27
N ALA A 42 -4.97 6.75 -13.34
CA ALA A 42 -5.53 5.57 -12.67
C ALA A 42 -5.51 5.85 -11.16
N PRO A 43 -6.65 6.17 -10.53
CA PRO A 43 -6.62 6.57 -9.15
C PRO A 43 -6.39 5.30 -8.33
N HIS A 44 -5.15 5.14 -7.86
CA HIS A 44 -4.78 4.18 -6.83
C HIS A 44 -5.22 2.73 -7.07
N LEU A 45 -5.15 2.22 -8.31
CA LEU A 45 -5.37 0.78 -8.57
C LEU A 45 -4.43 -0.11 -7.74
N SER A 46 -3.24 0.39 -7.42
CA SER A 46 -2.29 -0.28 -6.51
C SER A 46 -2.74 -0.33 -5.05
N ALA A 47 -3.60 0.59 -4.60
CA ALA A 47 -4.11 0.57 -3.22
C ALA A 47 -5.06 -0.61 -3.00
N ALA A 48 -5.76 -1.09 -4.03
CA ALA A 48 -6.58 -2.31 -3.94
C ALA A 48 -5.74 -3.56 -3.63
N ALA A 49 -4.45 -3.58 -4.01
CA ALA A 49 -3.51 -4.65 -3.66
C ALA A 49 -2.78 -4.42 -2.32
N SER A 50 -3.10 -3.34 -1.59
CA SER A 50 -2.45 -3.04 -0.31
C SER A 50 -2.98 -3.92 0.82
N SER A 51 -2.14 -4.13 1.84
CA SER A 51 -2.54 -4.81 3.08
C SER A 51 -3.70 -4.10 3.78
N ALA A 52 -3.74 -2.77 3.73
CA ALA A 52 -4.83 -1.98 4.31
C ALA A 52 -6.18 -2.28 3.62
N TYR A 53 -6.18 -2.41 2.29
CA TYR A 53 -7.38 -2.78 1.55
C TYR A 53 -7.82 -4.22 1.86
N GLY A 54 -6.87 -5.15 1.96
CA GLY A 54 -7.14 -6.52 2.39
C GLY A 54 -7.76 -6.62 3.79
N LEU A 55 -7.37 -5.75 4.72
CA LEU A 55 -7.98 -5.68 6.06
C LEU A 55 -9.44 -5.21 6.03
N LEU A 56 -9.76 -4.22 5.20
CA LEU A 56 -11.13 -3.73 5.04
C LEU A 56 -12.04 -4.81 4.45
N ASP A 57 -11.57 -5.50 3.42
CA ASP A 57 -12.29 -6.61 2.79
C ASP A 57 -12.52 -7.78 3.77
N ALA A 58 -11.47 -8.17 4.52
CA ALA A 58 -11.60 -9.20 5.55
C ALA A 58 -12.60 -8.80 6.66
N ALA A 59 -12.61 -7.54 7.08
CA ALA A 59 -13.55 -7.02 8.07
C ALA A 59 -14.99 -7.05 7.54
N ALA A 60 -15.23 -6.63 6.31
CA ALA A 60 -16.54 -6.70 5.68
C ALA A 60 -17.05 -8.15 5.56
N ARG A 61 -16.18 -9.08 5.13
CA ARG A 61 -16.52 -10.51 5.00
C ARG A 61 -16.90 -11.14 6.34
N SER A 62 -16.28 -10.72 7.44
CA SER A 62 -16.49 -11.32 8.77
C SER A 62 -17.95 -11.28 9.26
N ALA A 63 -18.76 -10.34 8.75
CA ALA A 63 -20.17 -10.22 9.11
C ALA A 63 -21.07 -11.33 8.54
N HIS A 64 -20.68 -11.92 7.40
CA HIS A 64 -21.53 -12.87 6.66
C HIS A 64 -20.84 -14.21 6.40
N GLU A 65 -19.50 -14.23 6.40
CA GLU A 65 -18.66 -15.40 6.15
C GLU A 65 -17.48 -15.42 7.15
N PRO A 66 -17.75 -15.55 8.46
CA PRO A 66 -16.68 -15.60 9.46
C PRO A 66 -15.82 -16.86 9.27
N GLN A 67 -14.51 -16.70 9.36
CA GLN A 67 -13.59 -17.84 9.35
C GLN A 67 -13.74 -18.67 10.62
N VAL A 68 -13.91 -19.99 10.49
CA VAL A 68 -13.90 -20.92 11.62
C VAL A 68 -12.44 -21.24 11.95
N VAL A 69 -11.99 -20.82 13.14
CA VAL A 69 -10.64 -21.09 13.64
C VAL A 69 -10.69 -22.13 14.76
N SER A 70 -9.76 -23.09 14.73
CA SER A 70 -9.67 -24.15 15.75
C SER A 70 -9.05 -23.68 17.07
N SER A 71 -8.44 -22.49 17.07
CA SER A 71 -7.88 -21.82 18.24
C SER A 71 -7.80 -20.31 17.97
N PRO A 72 -7.89 -19.45 19.00
CA PRO A 72 -7.67 -18.02 18.82
C PRO A 72 -6.25 -17.75 18.26
N PRO A 73 -6.05 -16.63 17.51
CA PRO A 73 -4.74 -16.26 17.02
C PRO A 73 -3.75 -16.23 18.20
N GLY A 74 -2.64 -16.94 18.03
CA GLY A 74 -1.65 -17.08 19.10
C GLY A 74 -1.18 -15.70 19.55
N THR A 75 -1.22 -15.45 20.86
CA THR A 75 -0.56 -14.26 21.42
C THR A 75 0.90 -14.28 20.97
N PRO A 76 1.45 -13.15 20.47
CA PRO A 76 2.87 -13.10 20.11
C PRO A 76 3.66 -13.59 21.33
N ARG A 77 4.51 -14.61 21.14
CA ARG A 77 5.34 -15.14 22.21
C ARG A 77 6.17 -13.98 22.74
N ARG A 78 5.81 -13.48 23.92
CA ARG A 78 6.70 -12.63 24.70
C ARG A 78 8.01 -13.40 24.77
N PRO A 79 9.16 -12.80 24.39
CA PRO A 79 10.44 -13.45 24.62
C PRO A 79 10.45 -13.87 26.08
N GLY A 80 10.49 -15.18 26.33
CA GLY A 80 10.59 -15.68 27.69
C GLY A 80 11.75 -14.95 28.35
N THR A 81 11.61 -14.56 29.61
CA THR A 81 12.76 -14.07 30.38
C THR A 81 13.78 -15.20 30.36
N GLY A 82 14.77 -15.10 29.46
CA GLY A 82 15.76 -16.13 29.28
C GLY A 82 16.45 -16.41 30.61
N VAL A 83 16.93 -17.64 30.79
CA VAL A 83 17.77 -17.97 31.94
C VAL A 83 19.00 -17.05 31.88
N THR A 84 19.04 -16.10 32.80
CA THR A 84 20.10 -15.10 32.90
C THR A 84 21.33 -15.77 33.48
N ARG A 85 22.42 -15.80 32.71
CA ARG A 85 23.71 -16.41 33.07
C ARG A 85 24.59 -15.48 33.91
N ASN A 86 23.99 -14.47 34.56
CA ASN A 86 24.74 -13.54 35.39
C ASN A 86 25.30 -14.27 36.62
N PRO A 87 26.64 -14.33 36.80
CA PRO A 87 27.25 -15.02 37.94
C PRO A 87 26.86 -14.42 39.30
N LEU A 88 26.39 -13.16 39.33
CA LEU A 88 25.91 -12.51 40.55
C LEU A 88 24.63 -13.14 41.10
N HIS A 89 23.85 -13.85 40.29
CA HIS A 89 22.65 -14.57 40.75
C HIS A 89 22.97 -15.73 41.69
N ALA A 90 24.22 -16.23 41.68
CA ALA A 90 24.67 -17.22 42.66
C ALA A 90 24.74 -16.65 44.09
N LYS A 91 24.74 -15.32 44.25
CA LYS A 91 24.80 -14.62 45.54
C LYS A 91 23.43 -14.25 46.10
N LEU A 92 22.35 -14.52 45.37
CA LEU A 92 21.00 -14.22 45.84
C LEU A 92 20.61 -15.21 46.95
N PRO A 93 19.88 -14.75 47.99
CA PRO A 93 19.36 -15.63 49.02
C PRO A 93 18.48 -16.72 48.40
N ARG A 94 18.75 -17.97 48.76
CA ARG A 94 17.89 -19.10 48.40
C ARG A 94 16.99 -19.36 49.60
N HIS A 95 15.70 -19.10 49.42
CA HIS A 95 14.65 -19.49 50.37
C HIS A 95 14.29 -20.96 50.16
#